data_AF-A0A2N2EVF6-F1
#
_entry.id   AF-A0A2N2EVF6-F1
#
_cell.length_a   1.000
_cell.length_b   1.000
_cell.length_c   1.000
_cell.angle_alpha   90.00
_cell.angle_beta   90.00
_cell.angle_gamma   90.00
#
_symmetry.space_group_name_H-M   'P 1'
#
loop_
_entity.id
_entity.type
_entity.pdbx_description
1 polymer ?
#
loop_
_entity_poly.entity_id
_entity_poly.type
_entity_poly.pdbx_seq_one_letter_code
_entity_poly.pdbx_strand_id
1 'polypeptide(L)'
;MEWKKIADGLLACEKKALVRSLKVPDSSGTWRRYRISTVWEQGAEKFSLVPGEAMLVMDEGKSIGLRITGRDSGLVKIGKNLGVQQQILTSFNAVSKKAVARLTSGLHLEFYEEEERILAKERGSE
;
A
#
# COMPACT_ATOMS: atom_id res chain seq x y z
N MET A 1 -16.49 -8.55 4.99
CA MET A 1 -15.58 -7.67 4.24
C MET A 1 -15.97 -7.79 2.78
N GLU A 2 -16.12 -6.68 2.05
CA GLU A 2 -16.48 -6.74 0.63
C GLU A 2 -15.22 -6.51 -0.22
N TRP A 3 -14.95 -7.44 -1.13
CA TRP A 3 -13.82 -7.42 -2.05
C TRP A 3 -14.33 -7.03 -3.44
N LYS A 4 -13.76 -5.97 -4.02
CA LYS A 4 -14.13 -5.48 -5.36
C LYS A 4 -12.99 -5.71 -6.34
N LYS A 5 -13.30 -6.24 -7.53
CA LYS A 5 -12.31 -6.43 -8.58
C LYS A 5 -11.78 -5.08 -9.07
N ILE A 6 -10.46 -4.91 -9.06
CA ILE A 6 -9.79 -3.69 -9.55
C ILE A 6 -8.87 -3.96 -10.75
N ALA A 7 -8.42 -5.20 -10.92
CA ALA A 7 -7.70 -5.69 -12.09
C ALA A 7 -7.91 -7.21 -12.20
N ASP A 8 -7.45 -7.82 -13.29
CA ASP A 8 -7.40 -9.28 -13.36
C ASP A 8 -6.50 -9.83 -12.26
N GLY A 9 -7.02 -10.81 -11.51
CA GLY A 9 -6.35 -11.40 -10.37
C GLY A 9 -6.16 -10.52 -9.13
N LEU A 10 -6.77 -9.32 -9.07
CA LEU A 10 -6.60 -8.41 -7.93
C LEU A 10 -7.92 -7.82 -7.44
N LEU A 11 -8.22 -8.07 -6.17
CA LEU A 11 -9.36 -7.53 -5.46
C LEU A 11 -8.90 -6.45 -4.47
N ALA A 12 -9.73 -5.46 -4.19
CA ALA A 12 -9.46 -4.41 -3.22
C ALA A 12 -10.63 -4.22 -2.25
N CYS A 13 -10.30 -3.80 -1.02
CA CYS A 13 -11.27 -3.36 -0.04
C CYS A 13 -11.46 -1.84 -0.11
N GLU A 14 -12.67 -1.36 0.15
CA GLU A 14 -12.97 0.08 0.19
C GLU A 14 -12.34 0.82 1.36
N LYS A 15 -11.96 0.10 2.41
CA LYS A 15 -11.41 0.70 3.63
C LYS A 15 -10.02 1.28 3.35
N LYS A 16 -9.88 2.59 3.59
CA LYS A 16 -8.65 3.35 3.32
C LYS A 16 -7.97 3.87 4.60
N ALA A 17 -6.65 4.02 4.53
CA ALA A 17 -5.85 4.70 5.54
C ALA A 17 -4.85 5.66 4.90
N LEU A 18 -4.65 6.82 5.53
CA LEU A 18 -3.68 7.81 5.05
C LEU A 18 -2.25 7.38 5.35
N VAL A 19 -1.36 7.58 4.38
CA VAL A 19 0.06 7.25 4.46
C VAL A 19 0.92 8.41 3.96
N ARG A 20 1.90 8.79 4.79
CA ARG A 20 2.87 9.87 4.49
C ARG A 20 4.28 9.36 4.22
N SER A 21 4.54 8.09 4.51
CA SER A 21 5.80 7.44 4.20
C SER A 21 5.60 5.98 3.88
N LEU A 22 6.50 5.44 3.08
CA LEU A 22 6.53 4.06 2.67
C LEU A 22 7.97 3.54 2.80
N LYS A 23 8.15 2.31 3.30
CA LYS A 23 9.41 1.61 3.12
C LYS A 23 9.39 0.93 1.76
N VAL A 24 10.42 1.19 0.96
CA VAL A 24 10.67 0.45 -0.28
C VAL A 24 12.11 -0.04 -0.26
N PRO A 25 12.39 -1.22 -0.83
CA PRO A 25 13.76 -1.65 -1.05
C PRO A 25 14.44 -0.69 -2.04
N ASP A 26 15.67 -0.32 -1.76
CA ASP A 26 16.52 0.36 -2.74
C ASP A 26 17.15 -0.65 -3.72
N SER A 27 17.97 -0.17 -4.65
CA SER A 27 18.65 -1.01 -5.65
C SER A 27 19.62 -2.04 -5.05
N SER A 28 19.96 -1.92 -3.76
CA SER A 28 20.79 -2.88 -3.03
C SER A 28 19.97 -3.89 -2.22
N GLY A 29 18.64 -3.84 -2.30
CA GLY A 29 17.73 -4.65 -1.48
C GLY A 29 17.54 -4.12 -0.07
N THR A 30 18.17 -2.99 0.30
CA THR A 30 18.03 -2.42 1.64
C THR A 30 16.71 -1.66 1.76
N TRP A 31 15.89 -2.03 2.75
CA TRP A 31 14.63 -1.33 3.02
C TRP A 31 14.86 0.09 3.56
N ARG A 32 14.46 1.11 2.80
CA ARG A 32 14.54 2.52 3.22
C ARG A 32 13.18 3.16 3.26
N ARG A 33 12.97 4.06 4.24
CA ARG A 33 11.72 4.80 4.40
C ARG A 33 11.80 6.12 3.63
N TYR A 34 10.84 6.32 2.72
CA TYR A 34 10.71 7.55 1.94
C TYR A 34 9.40 8.26 2.26
N ARG A 35 9.41 9.59 2.19
CA ARG A 35 8.19 10.38 2.18
C ARG A 35 7.40 10.08 0.90
N ILE A 36 6.07 10.04 1.03
CA ILE A 36 5.15 10.00 -0.10
C ILE A 36 4.12 11.13 -0.01
N SER A 37 3.59 11.57 -1.15
CA SER A 37 2.42 12.45 -1.26
C SER A 37 1.63 12.17 -2.52
N THR A 38 0.38 12.60 -2.55
CA THR A 38 -0.44 12.65 -3.76
C THR A 38 0.02 13.78 -4.67
N VAL A 39 0.12 13.56 -5.97
CA VAL A 39 0.36 14.56 -7.02
C VAL A 39 -0.55 14.25 -8.21
N TRP A 40 -0.77 15.21 -9.11
CA TRP A 40 -1.68 15.02 -10.27
C TRP A 40 -0.97 15.04 -11.61
N GLU A 41 0.37 15.07 -11.59
CA GLU A 41 1.20 15.13 -12.80
C GLU A 41 2.37 14.16 -12.68
N GLN A 42 2.66 13.43 -13.76
CA GLN A 42 3.73 12.42 -13.82
C GLN A 42 5.14 13.01 -13.61
N GLY A 43 5.31 14.31 -13.88
CA GLY A 43 6.57 15.06 -13.75
C GLY A 43 6.71 15.86 -12.46
N ALA A 44 5.82 15.70 -11.47
CA ALA A 44 5.81 16.55 -10.28
C ALA A 44 7.14 16.48 -9.50
N GLU A 45 7.89 17.60 -9.48
CA GLU A 45 9.16 17.70 -8.77
C GLU A 45 8.97 17.87 -7.25
N LYS A 46 7.89 18.53 -6.85
CA LYS A 46 7.59 18.88 -5.45
C LYS A 46 6.58 17.93 -4.83
N PHE A 47 6.68 17.73 -3.52
CA PHE A 47 5.66 17.05 -2.74
C PHE A 47 4.48 17.98 -2.49
N SER A 48 3.27 17.43 -2.50
CA SER A 48 2.11 18.12 -1.96
C SER A 48 1.99 17.88 -0.44
N LEU A 49 1.02 18.55 0.18
CA LEU A 49 0.62 18.32 1.56
C LEU A 49 -0.33 17.12 1.71
N VAL A 50 -0.90 16.66 0.59
CA VAL A 50 -1.91 15.60 0.53
C VAL A 50 -1.20 14.25 0.66
N PRO A 51 -1.50 13.44 1.69
CA PRO A 51 -0.92 12.11 1.83
C PRO A 51 -1.40 11.16 0.72
N GLY A 52 -0.71 10.03 0.55
CA GLY A 52 -1.25 8.92 -0.22
C GLY A 52 -2.31 8.15 0.57
N GLU A 53 -2.99 7.23 -0.10
CA GLU A 53 -3.99 6.35 0.48
C GLU A 53 -3.53 4.90 0.35
N ALA A 54 -3.60 4.16 1.44
CA ALA A 54 -3.42 2.72 1.48
C ALA A 54 -4.78 2.04 1.55
N MET A 55 -4.93 0.92 0.85
CA MET A 55 -6.08 0.01 0.94
C MET A 55 -5.61 -1.44 0.95
N LEU A 56 -6.42 -2.34 1.51
CA LEU A 56 -6.14 -3.76 1.46
C LEU A 56 -6.41 -4.28 0.04
N VAL A 57 -5.53 -5.14 -0.45
CA VAL A 57 -5.72 -5.86 -1.72
C VAL A 57 -5.45 -7.33 -1.53
N MET A 58 -6.17 -8.17 -2.28
CA MET A 58 -6.04 -9.62 -2.27
C MET A 58 -5.76 -10.11 -3.68
N ASP A 59 -4.77 -10.99 -3.82
CA ASP A 59 -4.45 -11.67 -5.07
C ASP A 59 -5.22 -13.00 -5.24
N GLU A 60 -5.02 -13.67 -6.38
CA GLU A 60 -5.63 -14.98 -6.67
C GLU A 60 -5.23 -16.08 -5.69
N GLY A 61 -4.06 -15.95 -5.04
CA GLY A 61 -3.57 -16.86 -4.01
C GLY A 61 -4.19 -16.62 -2.63
N LYS A 62 -5.20 -15.73 -2.52
CA LYS A 62 -5.81 -15.26 -1.28
C LYS A 62 -4.82 -14.55 -0.34
N SER A 63 -3.69 -14.08 -0.87
CA SER A 63 -2.71 -13.31 -0.11
C SER A 63 -3.12 -11.84 -0.08
N ILE A 64 -3.16 -11.28 1.11
CA ILE A 64 -3.57 -9.91 1.38
C ILE A 64 -2.33 -9.05 1.61
N GLY A 65 -2.21 -8.00 0.79
CA GLY A 65 -1.22 -6.95 0.91
C GLY A 65 -1.87 -5.57 0.95
N LEU A 66 -1.07 -4.57 0.61
CA LEU A 66 -1.46 -3.18 0.54
C LEU A 66 -1.28 -2.63 -0.87
N ARG A 67 -2.23 -1.82 -1.30
CA ARG A 67 -2.11 -0.95 -2.47
C ARG A 67 -2.06 0.49 -2.02
N ILE A 68 -1.04 1.21 -2.48
CA ILE A 68 -0.85 2.63 -2.23
C ILE A 68 -1.19 3.41 -3.50
N THR A 69 -2.08 4.39 -3.41
CA THR A 69 -2.45 5.29 -4.51
C THR A 69 -2.37 6.75 -4.07
N GLY A 70 -2.41 7.66 -5.03
CA GLY A 70 -2.79 9.04 -4.72
C GLY A 70 -4.28 9.12 -4.36
N ARG A 71 -4.63 10.15 -3.61
CA ARG A 71 -6.02 10.49 -3.31
C ARG A 71 -6.72 11.06 -4.56
N ASP A 72 -8.02 10.84 -4.68
CA ASP A 72 -8.88 11.39 -5.74
C ASP A 72 -8.31 11.17 -7.14
N SER A 73 -7.97 9.90 -7.43
CA SER A 73 -7.35 9.45 -8.69
C SER A 73 -5.98 10.08 -9.00
N GLY A 74 -5.34 10.70 -8.01
CA GLY A 74 -3.98 11.19 -8.13
C GLY A 74 -2.93 10.07 -8.15
N LEU A 75 -1.71 10.49 -8.42
CA LEU A 75 -0.50 9.67 -8.45
C LEU A 75 0.26 9.76 -7.13
N VAL A 76 1.17 8.82 -6.87
CA VAL A 76 2.05 8.79 -5.71
C VAL A 76 3.44 9.28 -6.08
N LYS A 77 3.85 10.43 -5.53
CA LYS A 77 5.27 10.84 -5.55
C LYS A 77 6.00 10.14 -4.40
N ILE A 78 7.12 9.50 -4.69
CA ILE A 78 7.97 8.80 -3.71
C ILE A 78 9.34 9.46 -3.67
N GLY A 79 9.80 9.83 -2.47
CA GLY A 79 11.13 10.41 -2.31
C GLY A 79 11.36 11.67 -3.16
N LYS A 80 12.54 12.28 -3.02
CA LYS A 80 12.88 13.43 -3.86
C LYS A 80 13.16 13.00 -5.31
N ASN A 81 13.79 11.83 -5.47
CA ASN A 81 14.41 11.38 -6.72
C ASN A 81 13.84 10.05 -7.30
N LEU A 82 12.89 9.37 -6.62
CA LEU A 82 12.40 8.04 -7.07
C LEU A 82 11.27 8.12 -8.11
N GLY A 83 10.65 9.30 -8.27
CA GLY A 83 9.65 9.55 -9.31
C GLY A 83 8.19 9.53 -8.82
N VAL A 84 7.28 9.48 -9.79
CA VAL A 84 5.82 9.47 -9.62
C VAL A 84 5.26 8.16 -10.18
N GLN A 85 4.39 7.51 -9.42
CA GLN A 85 3.83 6.20 -9.74
C GLN A 85 2.29 6.27 -9.66
N GLN A 86 1.58 5.55 -10.53
CA GLN A 86 0.11 5.47 -10.41
C GLN A 86 -0.31 4.74 -9.13
N GLN A 87 0.39 3.65 -8.82
CA GLN A 87 0.14 2.83 -7.64
C GLN A 87 1.40 2.07 -7.21
N ILE A 88 1.40 1.59 -5.98
CA ILE A 88 2.44 0.71 -5.44
C ILE A 88 1.77 -0.45 -4.71
N LEU A 89 2.11 -1.68 -5.07
CA LEU A 89 1.73 -2.87 -4.31
C LEU A 89 2.84 -3.17 -3.30
N THR A 90 2.47 -3.42 -2.04
CA THR A 90 3.43 -3.53 -0.94
C THR A 90 2.86 -4.32 0.24
N SER A 91 3.72 -4.64 1.20
CA SER A 91 3.40 -5.37 2.42
C SER A 91 3.04 -4.47 3.61
N PHE A 92 2.50 -5.06 4.68
CA PHE A 92 2.09 -4.36 5.89
C PHE A 92 3.25 -3.69 6.64
N ASN A 93 4.44 -4.31 6.63
CA ASN A 93 5.64 -3.74 7.26
C ASN A 93 6.22 -2.53 6.52
N ALA A 94 5.70 -2.20 5.32
CA ALA A 94 6.13 -1.04 4.56
C ALA A 94 5.51 0.28 5.07
N VAL A 95 4.33 0.23 5.68
CA VAL A 95 3.62 1.43 6.17
C VAL A 95 3.75 1.57 7.70
N SER A 96 3.13 2.61 8.26
CA SER A 96 3.12 2.80 9.72
C SER A 96 2.16 1.82 10.40
N LYS A 97 2.49 1.38 11.62
CA LYS A 97 1.60 0.53 12.44
C LYS A 97 0.20 1.13 12.61
N LYS A 98 0.09 2.46 12.68
CA LYS A 98 -1.20 3.18 12.74
C LYS A 98 -2.04 2.99 11.48
N ALA A 99 -1.41 3.03 10.30
CA ALA A 99 -2.10 2.78 9.04
C ALA A 99 -2.57 1.32 8.95
N VAL A 100 -1.70 0.37 9.33
CA VAL A 100 -2.07 -1.06 9.43
C VAL A 100 -3.27 -1.25 10.33
N ALA A 101 -3.20 -0.78 11.59
CA ALA A 101 -4.30 -0.91 12.54
C ALA A 101 -5.60 -0.29 12.04
N ARG A 102 -5.55 0.86 11.35
CA ARG A 102 -6.73 1.48 10.76
C ARG A 102 -7.34 0.60 9.67
N LEU A 103 -6.54 -0.03 8.83
CA LEU A 103 -7.02 -0.94 7.78
C LEU A 103 -7.56 -2.23 8.38
N THR A 104 -6.86 -2.82 9.34
CA THR A 104 -7.14 -4.19 9.80
C THR A 104 -8.05 -4.29 11.02
N SER A 105 -8.36 -3.17 11.69
CA SER A 105 -9.30 -3.15 12.81
C SER A 105 -10.67 -3.71 12.40
N GLY A 106 -11.14 -4.70 13.16
CA GLY A 106 -12.41 -5.40 12.93
C GLY A 106 -12.33 -6.52 11.88
N LEU A 107 -11.13 -6.86 11.38
CA LEU A 107 -10.93 -7.95 10.45
C LEU A 107 -10.23 -9.13 11.13
N HIS A 108 -10.62 -10.34 10.74
CA HIS A 108 -9.98 -11.58 11.18
C HIS A 108 -8.88 -11.95 10.18
N LEU A 109 -7.73 -11.30 10.30
CA LEU A 109 -6.58 -11.54 9.45
C LEU A 109 -5.48 -12.29 10.21
N GLU A 110 -4.87 -13.27 9.55
CA GLU A 110 -3.67 -13.97 10.02
C GLU A 110 -2.47 -13.45 9.24
N PHE A 111 -1.51 -12.86 9.95
CA PHE A 111 -0.30 -12.31 9.33
C PHE A 111 0.77 -13.37 9.24
N TYR A 112 1.52 -13.35 8.13
CA TYR A 112 2.66 -14.21 7.90
C TYR A 112 3.77 -13.42 7.23
N GLU A 113 4.98 -13.97 7.28
CA GLU A 113 6.17 -13.39 6.66
C GLU A 113 6.59 -14.21 5.45
N GLU A 114 6.84 -13.54 4.34
CA GLU A 114 7.34 -14.11 3.09
C GLU A 114 8.36 -13.15 2.49
N GLU A 115 9.60 -13.60 2.26
CA GLU A 115 10.67 -12.75 1.69
C GLU A 115 10.84 -11.38 2.39
N GLU A 116 10.86 -11.36 3.74
CA GLU A 116 10.91 -10.14 4.57
C GLU A 116 9.69 -9.21 4.45
N ARG A 117 8.62 -9.66 3.79
CA ARG A 117 7.35 -8.95 3.65
C ARG A 117 6.32 -9.52 4.61
N ILE A 118 5.67 -8.65 5.37
CA ILE A 118 4.51 -9.05 6.17
C ILE A 118 3.25 -8.96 5.31
N LEU A 119 2.65 -10.10 5.02
CA LEU A 119 1.37 -10.25 4.32
C LEU A 119 0.32 -10.81 5.28
N ALA A 120 -0.91 -11.01 4.82
CA ALA A 120 -1.96 -11.64 5.60
C ALA A 120 -2.86 -12.57 4.76
N LYS A 121 -3.65 -13.42 5.43
CA LYS A 121 -4.78 -14.16 4.84
C LYS A 121 -6.01 -13.98 5.72
N GLU A 122 -7.20 -14.24 5.19
CA GLU A 122 -8.41 -14.28 6.01
C GLU A 122 -8.40 -15.54 6.88
N ARG A 123 -8.71 -15.40 8.17
CA ARG A 123 -8.78 -16.53 9.10
C ARG A 123 -9.91 -17.48 8.69
N GLY A 124 -9.61 -18.77 8.60
CA GLY A 124 -10.60 -19.80 8.20
C GLY A 124 -10.80 -19.91 6.68
N SER A 125 -9.89 -19.36 5.88
CA SER A 125 -9.84 -19.58 4.43
C SER A 125 -9.01 -20.84 4.08
N GLU A 126 -9.40 -21.98 4.64
CA GLU A 126 -9.00 -23.31 4.12
C GLU A 126 -9.93 -23.71 2.96
#